data_AF-A0A838U7D1-F1
#
_entry.id   AF-A0A838U7D1-F1
#
_cell.length_a   1.000
_cell.length_b   1.000
_cell.length_c   1.000
_cell.angle_alpha   90.00
_cell.angle_beta   90.00
_cell.angle_gamma   90.00
#
_symmetry.space_group_name_H-M   'P 1'
#
loop_
_entity.id
_entity.type
_entity.pdbx_description
1 polymer ?
#
loop_
_entity_poly.entity_id
_entity_poly.type
_entity_poly.pdbx_seq_one_letter_code
_entity_poly.pdbx_strand_id
1 'polypeptide(L)'
;MKTTTNNETNSTDQRTNVLDFSTTLTELKKTVDPALIRQRAGRRDRNGQMHMVEYVEWHTVADILDEHAPNWGHTVKDIRSIGEIITVTVAITIDGVTREGVGTGKLASETGIKKAEHDALKRAAVKFGIARELYKKEFEATADHDEYLAQVVERRPTAGDPVAKSIGDMVTAKQLGMIRAIGREVGVDVTIECDG
;
A
#
# COMPACT_ATOMS: atom_id res chain seq x y z
N MET A 1 34.29 -35.80 44.52
CA MET A 1 33.64 -34.47 44.47
C MET A 1 32.62 -34.51 43.35
N LYS A 2 31.33 -34.32 43.69
CA LYS A 2 30.23 -34.23 42.72
C LYS A 2 30.22 -32.84 42.12
N THR A 3 30.18 -32.75 40.79
CA THR A 3 29.86 -31.50 40.08
C THR A 3 28.72 -31.82 39.13
N THR A 4 27.50 -31.63 39.61
CA THR A 4 26.28 -31.60 38.79
C THR A 4 25.76 -30.18 38.93
N THR A 5 25.87 -29.38 37.87
CA THR A 5 25.33 -28.02 37.86
C THR A 5 24.68 -27.73 36.51
N ASN A 6 23.37 -27.51 36.59
CA ASN A 6 22.57 -26.49 35.88
C ASN A 6 22.40 -26.62 34.37
N ASN A 7 21.36 -27.34 33.95
CA ASN A 7 20.78 -27.21 32.60
C ASN A 7 19.25 -27.08 32.57
N GLU A 8 18.56 -27.10 33.71
CA GLU A 8 17.09 -27.13 33.75
C GLU A 8 16.44 -25.73 33.73
N THR A 9 17.18 -24.68 34.13
CA THR A 9 16.63 -23.31 34.30
C THR A 9 16.29 -22.63 32.97
N ASN A 10 17.00 -22.95 31.88
CA ASN A 10 16.84 -22.27 30.58
C ASN A 10 15.57 -22.70 29.81
N SER A 11 15.08 -23.91 30.06
CA SER A 11 13.91 -24.46 29.33
C SER A 11 12.57 -23.96 29.85
N THR A 12 12.50 -23.57 31.12
CA THR A 12 11.27 -23.10 31.75
C THR A 12 10.99 -21.65 31.38
N ASP A 13 12.03 -20.81 31.37
CA ASP A 13 11.97 -19.39 31.03
C ASP A 13 11.57 -19.14 29.56
N GLN A 14 12.05 -19.99 28.64
CA GLN A 14 11.63 -19.91 27.24
C GLN A 14 10.17 -20.33 27.02
N ARG A 15 9.67 -21.30 27.81
CA ARG A 15 8.27 -21.77 27.68
C ARG A 15 7.28 -20.76 28.23
N THR A 16 7.61 -20.08 29.33
CA THR A 16 6.78 -19.00 29.88
C THR A 16 6.69 -17.82 28.92
N ASN A 17 7.81 -17.39 28.34
CA ASN A 17 7.84 -16.29 27.37
C ASN A 17 7.01 -16.58 26.10
N VAL A 18 7.01 -17.83 25.62
CA VAL A 18 6.21 -18.22 24.44
C VAL A 18 4.71 -18.20 24.74
N LEU A 19 4.29 -18.64 25.93
CA LEU A 19 2.89 -18.60 26.34
C LEU A 19 2.41 -17.15 26.53
N ASP A 20 3.26 -16.31 27.10
CA ASP A 20 2.98 -14.88 27.32
C ASP A 20 2.79 -14.14 25.98
N PHE A 21 3.76 -14.27 25.06
CA PHE A 21 3.67 -13.63 23.74
C PHE A 21 2.47 -14.11 22.91
N SER A 22 2.09 -15.39 23.02
CA SER A 22 0.91 -15.91 22.32
C SER A 22 -0.40 -15.31 22.84
N THR A 23 -0.45 -14.98 24.13
CA THR A 23 -1.58 -14.31 24.77
C THR A 23 -1.63 -12.85 24.33
N THR A 24 -0.51 -12.14 24.37
CA THR A 24 -0.35 -10.78 23.82
C THR A 24 -0.83 -10.70 22.38
N LEU A 25 -0.40 -11.61 21.51
CA LEU A 25 -0.86 -11.65 20.12
C LEU A 25 -2.36 -11.94 19.97
N THR A 26 -2.98 -12.66 20.91
CA THR A 26 -4.41 -12.93 20.89
C THR A 26 -5.21 -11.68 21.25
N GLU A 27 -4.75 -10.93 22.25
CA GLU A 27 -5.32 -9.64 22.63
C GLU A 27 -5.18 -8.59 21.51
N LEU A 28 -3.99 -8.46 20.94
CA LEU A 28 -3.72 -7.51 19.84
C LEU A 28 -4.48 -7.82 18.54
N LYS A 29 -5.04 -9.02 18.38
CA LYS A 29 -5.86 -9.41 17.22
C LYS A 29 -7.35 -9.11 17.40
N LYS A 30 -7.78 -8.69 18.59
CA LYS A 30 -9.19 -8.33 18.83
C LYS A 30 -9.58 -7.18 17.90
N THR A 31 -10.82 -7.21 17.44
CA THR A 31 -11.36 -6.17 16.58
C THR A 31 -11.36 -4.83 17.30
N VAL A 32 -10.93 -3.77 16.62
CA VAL A 32 -10.93 -2.43 17.20
C VAL A 32 -12.37 -1.96 17.43
N ASP A 33 -12.60 -1.26 18.54
CA ASP A 33 -13.90 -0.64 18.83
C ASP A 33 -14.31 0.26 17.67
N PRO A 34 -15.51 0.07 17.07
CA PRO A 34 -16.05 0.92 16.02
C PRO A 34 -16.01 2.42 16.32
N ALA A 35 -16.09 2.84 17.59
CA ALA A 35 -16.01 4.24 18.00
C ALA A 35 -14.63 4.88 17.72
N LEU A 36 -13.58 4.06 17.64
CA LEU A 36 -12.21 4.50 17.38
C LEU A 36 -11.87 4.52 15.88
N ILE A 37 -12.73 3.94 15.04
CA ILE A 37 -12.57 3.91 13.59
C ILE A 37 -12.97 5.27 13.02
N ARG A 38 -12.09 5.82 12.18
CA ARG A 38 -12.31 7.04 11.42
C ARG A 38 -12.46 6.71 9.94
N GLN A 39 -13.12 7.60 9.20
CA GLN A 39 -13.29 7.47 7.77
C GLN A 39 -12.66 8.67 7.06
N ARG A 40 -12.00 8.41 5.95
CA ARG A 40 -11.47 9.46 5.06
C ARG A 40 -11.89 9.19 3.62
N ALA A 41 -11.98 10.25 2.84
CA ALA A 41 -12.11 10.14 1.40
C ALA A 41 -10.87 9.42 0.85
N GLY A 42 -11.10 8.25 0.26
CA GLY A 42 -10.09 7.46 -0.42
C GLY A 42 -10.08 7.75 -1.91
N ARG A 43 -10.13 6.69 -2.72
CA ARG A 43 -10.10 6.80 -4.18
C ARG A 43 -11.47 7.24 -4.71
N ARG A 44 -11.43 8.06 -5.76
CA ARG A 44 -12.61 8.38 -6.57
C ARG A 44 -12.72 7.38 -7.72
N ASP A 45 -13.88 6.76 -7.88
CA ASP A 45 -14.17 5.87 -9.00
C ASP A 45 -14.37 6.66 -10.31
N ARG A 46 -14.31 5.98 -11.46
CA ARG A 46 -14.60 6.55 -12.80
C ARG A 46 -15.99 7.18 -12.88
N ASN A 47 -16.94 6.65 -12.12
CA ASN A 47 -18.31 7.16 -12.03
C ASN A 47 -18.43 8.41 -11.14
N GLY A 48 -17.30 8.89 -10.60
CA GLY A 48 -17.23 10.08 -9.78
C GLY A 48 -17.62 9.87 -8.31
N GLN A 49 -17.99 8.64 -7.90
CA GLN A 49 -18.27 8.31 -6.51
C GLN A 49 -16.99 8.22 -5.67
N MET A 50 -17.06 8.68 -4.42
CA MET A 50 -15.93 8.68 -3.49
C MET A 50 -16.01 7.45 -2.59
N HIS A 51 -14.98 6.60 -2.62
CA HIS A 51 -14.88 5.49 -1.69
C HIS A 51 -14.32 5.98 -0.37
N MET A 52 -15.05 5.74 0.72
CA MET A 52 -14.56 6.02 2.07
C MET A 52 -13.66 4.89 2.54
N VAL A 53 -12.51 5.23 3.10
CA VAL A 53 -11.55 4.28 3.67
C VAL A 53 -11.59 4.41 5.18
N GLU A 54 -11.85 3.29 5.85
CA GLU A 54 -11.77 3.16 7.30
C GLU A 54 -10.30 3.13 7.74
N TYR A 55 -9.97 3.85 8.81
CA TYR A 55 -8.64 3.85 9.38
C TYR A 55 -8.68 4.13 10.88
N VAL A 56 -7.59 3.77 11.55
CA VAL A 56 -7.35 4.11 12.96
C VAL A 56 -6.22 5.13 13.04
N GLU A 57 -6.35 6.04 14.02
CA GLU A 57 -5.33 7.05 14.30
C GLU A 57 -4.09 6.42 14.94
N TRP A 58 -2.92 7.05 14.74
CA TRP A 58 -1.67 6.50 15.23
C TRP A 58 -1.62 6.39 16.76
N HIS A 59 -2.21 7.36 17.47
CA HIS A 59 -2.22 7.36 18.94
C HIS A 59 -3.08 6.22 19.47
N THR A 60 -4.21 5.89 18.83
CA THR A 60 -5.02 4.73 19.21
C THR A 60 -4.26 3.42 19.06
N VAL A 61 -3.40 3.31 18.05
CA VAL A 61 -2.52 2.13 17.92
C VAL A 61 -1.50 2.08 19.05
N ALA A 62 -0.94 3.23 19.47
CA ALA A 62 -0.06 3.31 20.63
C ALA A 62 -0.79 2.94 21.93
N ASP A 63 -2.01 3.44 22.14
CA ASP A 63 -2.84 3.14 23.32
C ASP A 63 -3.12 1.63 23.44
N ILE A 64 -3.46 0.97 22.32
CA ILE A 64 -3.67 -0.50 22.27
C ILE A 64 -2.37 -1.26 22.60
N LEU A 65 -1.23 -0.77 22.13
CA LEU A 65 0.08 -1.36 22.44
C LEU A 65 0.44 -1.17 23.91
N ASP A 66 0.19 0.00 24.48
CA ASP A 66 0.44 0.29 25.91
C ASP A 66 -0.44 -0.59 26.82
N GLU A 67 -1.70 -0.84 26.42
CA GLU A 67 -2.64 -1.66 27.19
C GLU A 67 -2.28 -3.16 27.18
N HIS A 68 -1.93 -3.71 26.02
CA HIS A 68 -1.79 -5.16 25.84
C HIS A 68 -0.34 -5.64 25.74
N ALA A 69 0.61 -4.75 25.47
CA ALA A 69 2.02 -5.07 25.28
C ALA A 69 2.92 -3.97 25.88
N PRO A 70 2.87 -3.71 27.19
CA PRO A 70 3.48 -2.54 27.83
C PRO A 70 5.01 -2.46 27.69
N ASN A 71 5.67 -3.56 27.30
CA ASN A 71 7.10 -3.61 27.03
C ASN A 71 7.45 -3.41 25.55
N TRP A 72 6.50 -2.96 24.72
CA TRP A 72 6.75 -2.70 23.31
C TRP A 72 7.80 -1.59 23.12
N GLY A 73 8.61 -1.74 22.08
CA GLY A 73 9.62 -0.78 21.68
C GLY A 73 9.34 -0.23 20.29
N HIS A 74 9.56 1.07 20.12
CA HIS A 74 9.52 1.77 18.84
C HIS A 74 10.94 2.17 18.41
N THR A 75 11.31 1.90 17.16
CA THR A 75 12.59 2.38 16.60
C THR A 75 12.45 2.75 15.14
N VAL A 76 12.84 3.98 14.79
CA VAL A 76 13.00 4.38 13.38
C VAL A 76 14.30 3.78 12.86
N LYS A 77 14.19 2.87 11.89
CA LYS A 77 15.34 2.16 11.31
C LYS A 77 16.01 2.95 10.20
N ASP A 78 15.22 3.65 9.41
CA ASP A 78 15.68 4.26 8.18
C ASP A 78 14.72 5.35 7.69
N ILE A 79 15.29 6.42 7.12
CA ILE A 79 14.56 7.53 6.51
C ILE A 79 15.23 7.81 5.17
N ARG A 80 14.48 7.63 4.08
CA ARG A 80 14.97 7.86 2.71
C ARG A 80 14.03 8.75 1.93
N SER A 81 14.58 9.67 1.14
CA SER A 81 13.84 10.40 0.12
C SER A 81 13.98 9.68 -1.24
N ILE A 82 12.85 9.47 -1.91
CA ILE A 82 12.78 8.87 -3.25
C ILE A 82 11.92 9.80 -4.09
N GLY A 83 12.57 10.64 -4.90
CA GLY A 83 11.89 11.69 -5.66
C GLY A 83 11.16 12.67 -4.74
N GLU A 84 9.85 12.81 -4.92
CA GLU A 84 9.00 13.69 -4.12
C GLU A 84 8.38 13.02 -2.88
N ILE A 85 8.78 11.78 -2.58
CA ILE A 85 8.25 10.99 -1.46
C ILE A 85 9.35 10.80 -0.41
N ILE A 86 8.97 10.91 0.86
CA ILE A 86 9.78 10.45 1.97
C ILE A 86 9.25 9.10 2.46
N THR A 87 10.14 8.14 2.61
CA THR A 87 9.89 6.79 3.09
C THR A 87 10.55 6.63 4.44
N VAL A 88 9.78 6.18 5.42
CA VAL A 88 10.25 5.93 6.79
C VAL A 88 10.02 4.45 7.11
N THR A 89 11.06 3.77 7.60
CA THR A 89 10.97 2.39 8.08
C THR A 89 11.00 2.40 9.61
N VAL A 90 9.97 1.83 10.22
CA VAL A 90 9.83 1.70 11.68
C VAL A 90 9.84 0.23 12.05
N ALA A 91 10.49 -0.11 13.16
CA ALA A 91 10.44 -1.41 13.79
C ALA A 91 9.68 -1.31 15.12
N ILE A 92 8.68 -2.20 15.31
CA ILE A 92 8.04 -2.45 16.60
C ILE A 92 8.59 -3.77 17.14
N THR A 93 9.03 -3.78 18.40
CA THR A 93 9.50 -4.98 19.10
C THR A 93 8.64 -5.26 20.31
N ILE A 94 8.12 -6.48 20.45
CA ILE A 94 7.31 -6.93 21.59
C ILE A 94 7.86 -8.29 22.02
N ASP A 95 8.21 -8.46 23.30
CA ASP A 95 8.76 -9.73 23.84
C ASP A 95 9.90 -10.35 23.00
N GLY A 96 10.78 -9.51 22.45
CA GLY A 96 11.89 -9.95 21.59
C GLY A 96 11.54 -10.26 20.13
N VAL A 97 10.26 -10.14 19.73
CA VAL A 97 9.83 -10.27 18.34
C VAL A 97 9.71 -8.89 17.70
N THR A 98 10.51 -8.66 16.65
CA THR A 98 10.49 -7.40 15.89
C THR A 98 9.75 -7.56 14.57
N ARG A 99 8.86 -6.62 14.25
CA ARG A 99 8.22 -6.49 12.92
C ARG A 99 8.34 -5.07 12.42
N GLU A 100 8.67 -4.94 11.15
CA GLU A 100 8.92 -3.64 10.52
C GLU A 100 7.74 -3.19 9.67
N GLY A 101 7.54 -1.88 9.55
CA GLY A 101 6.57 -1.23 8.70
C GLY A 101 7.21 -0.10 7.94
N VAL A 102 6.74 0.15 6.72
CA VAL A 102 7.25 1.21 5.85
C VAL A 102 6.12 2.18 5.57
N GLY A 103 6.29 3.44 5.94
CA GLY A 103 5.32 4.49 5.69
C GLY A 103 5.84 5.54 4.73
N THR A 104 4.91 6.25 4.10
CA THR A 104 5.22 7.24 3.06
C THR A 104 4.60 8.59 3.34
N GLY A 105 5.30 9.65 2.95
CA GLY A 105 4.83 11.03 3.05
C GLY A 105 5.33 11.87 1.88
N LYS A 106 4.75 13.06 1.70
CA LYS A 106 5.19 14.00 0.66
C LYS A 106 6.39 14.79 1.14
N LEU A 107 7.49 14.81 0.38
CA LEU A 107 8.72 15.53 0.71
C LEU A 107 8.49 17.04 0.79
N ALA A 108 7.68 17.59 -0.11
CA ALA A 108 7.36 19.02 -0.17
C ALA A 108 6.49 19.52 1.01
N SER A 109 6.00 18.62 1.88
CA SER A 109 5.21 18.99 3.05
C SER A 109 6.06 18.87 4.31
N GLU A 110 6.04 19.90 5.15
CA GLU A 110 6.64 19.85 6.49
C GLU A 110 6.06 18.69 7.33
N THR A 111 4.79 18.32 7.08
CA THR A 111 4.13 17.19 7.73
C THR A 111 4.48 15.83 7.12
N GLY A 112 5.28 15.80 6.05
CA GLY A 112 5.60 14.61 5.28
C GLY A 112 6.27 13.52 6.11
N ILE A 113 7.33 13.87 6.84
CA ILE A 113 8.06 12.93 7.69
C ILE A 113 7.17 12.40 8.80
N LYS A 114 6.44 13.28 9.48
CA LYS A 114 5.50 12.91 10.56
C LYS A 114 4.45 11.91 10.06
N LYS A 115 3.86 12.18 8.90
CA LYS A 115 2.89 11.27 8.28
C LYS A 115 3.50 9.93 7.89
N ALA A 116 4.71 9.94 7.35
CA ALA A 116 5.42 8.72 6.97
C ALA A 116 5.73 7.85 8.20
N GLU A 117 6.19 8.44 9.30
CA GLU A 117 6.44 7.73 10.55
C GLU A 117 5.14 7.14 11.14
N HIS A 118 4.07 7.93 11.22
CA HIS A 118 2.78 7.44 11.72
C HIS A 118 2.23 6.30 10.86
N ASP A 119 2.37 6.38 9.53
CA ASP A 119 1.98 5.31 8.62
C ASP A 119 2.85 4.06 8.80
N ALA A 120 4.16 4.23 9.00
CA ALA A 120 5.10 3.14 9.25
C ALA A 120 4.79 2.39 10.56
N LEU A 121 4.51 3.13 11.63
CA LEU A 121 4.08 2.60 12.93
C LEU A 121 2.83 1.73 12.77
N LYS A 122 1.78 2.26 12.13
CA LYS A 122 0.53 1.53 11.90
C LYS A 122 0.74 0.27 11.07
N ARG A 123 1.58 0.34 10.03
CA ARG A 123 1.90 -0.82 9.19
C ARG A 123 2.72 -1.89 9.92
N ALA A 124 3.59 -1.49 10.84
CA ALA A 124 4.31 -2.44 11.70
C ALA A 124 3.34 -3.11 12.69
N ALA A 125 2.45 -2.33 13.32
CA ALA A 125 1.46 -2.78 14.28
C ALA A 125 0.46 -3.79 13.69
N VAL A 126 -0.02 -3.54 12.47
CA VAL A 126 -0.92 -4.47 11.74
C VAL A 126 -0.31 -5.85 11.59
N LYS A 127 1.02 -5.93 11.43
CA LYS A 127 1.70 -7.22 11.35
C LYS A 127 1.57 -7.98 12.67
N PHE A 128 1.44 -7.36 13.84
CA PHE A 128 1.14 -8.03 15.11
C PHE A 128 -0.33 -8.46 15.25
N GLY A 129 -1.26 -7.73 14.63
CA GLY A 129 -2.68 -8.09 14.64
C GLY A 129 -3.62 -6.89 14.74
N ILE A 130 -3.08 -5.73 15.16
CA ILE A 130 -3.85 -4.54 15.46
C ILE A 130 -4.54 -4.00 14.21
N ALA A 131 -5.85 -3.78 14.29
CA ALA A 131 -6.66 -3.21 13.21
C ALA A 131 -6.52 -3.94 11.85
N ARG A 132 -6.14 -5.23 11.85
CA ARG A 132 -5.90 -6.01 10.63
C ARG A 132 -7.16 -6.17 9.78
N GLU A 133 -8.31 -6.21 10.42
CA GLU A 133 -9.63 -6.27 9.79
C GLU A 133 -9.89 -5.08 8.85
N LEU A 134 -9.38 -3.89 9.17
CA LEU A 134 -9.56 -2.71 8.33
C LEU A 134 -8.79 -2.82 7.02
N TYR A 135 -7.58 -3.36 7.09
CA TYR A 135 -6.77 -3.65 5.89
C TYR A 135 -7.36 -4.76 5.04
N LYS A 136 -7.97 -5.77 5.67
CA LYS A 136 -8.65 -6.85 4.93
C LYS A 136 -9.85 -6.31 4.15
N LYS A 137 -10.71 -5.50 4.79
CA LYS A 137 -11.84 -4.84 4.13
C LYS A 137 -11.38 -3.94 2.98
N GLU A 138 -10.32 -3.15 3.18
CA GLU A 138 -9.77 -2.28 2.13
C GLU A 138 -9.23 -3.09 0.94
N PHE A 139 -8.54 -4.20 1.22
CA PHE A 139 -8.02 -5.09 0.17
C PHE A 139 -9.16 -5.76 -0.62
N GLU A 140 -10.18 -6.29 0.06
CA GLU A 140 -11.36 -6.89 -0.58
C GLU A 140 -12.09 -5.86 -1.46
N ALA A 141 -12.32 -4.65 -0.96
CA ALA A 141 -12.93 -3.57 -1.74
C ALA A 141 -12.10 -3.15 -2.97
N THR A 142 -10.78 -3.28 -2.89
CA THR A 142 -9.87 -2.99 -4.02
C THR A 142 -9.85 -4.15 -5.03
N ALA A 143 -9.82 -5.41 -4.55
CA ALA A 143 -9.83 -6.59 -5.40
C ALA A 143 -11.10 -6.68 -6.25
N ASP A 144 -12.27 -6.39 -5.66
CA ASP A 144 -13.53 -6.31 -6.39
C ASP A 144 -13.48 -5.26 -7.51
N HIS A 145 -12.80 -4.14 -7.29
CA HIS A 145 -12.62 -3.10 -8.29
C HIS A 145 -11.65 -3.50 -9.40
N ASP A 146 -10.51 -4.13 -9.06
CA ASP A 146 -9.53 -4.59 -10.05
C ASP A 146 -10.08 -5.76 -10.89
N GLU A 147 -10.87 -6.65 -10.28
CA GLU A 147 -11.58 -7.71 -11.00
C GLU A 147 -12.66 -7.14 -11.93
N TYR A 148 -13.43 -6.15 -11.46
CA TYR A 148 -14.36 -5.40 -12.33
C TYR A 148 -13.64 -4.73 -13.50
N LEU A 149 -12.48 -4.10 -13.26
CA LEU A 149 -11.68 -3.49 -14.33
C LEU A 149 -11.14 -4.54 -15.30
N ALA A 150 -10.68 -5.70 -14.83
CA ALA A 150 -10.23 -6.79 -15.67
C ALA A 150 -11.37 -7.30 -16.57
N GLN A 151 -12.57 -7.51 -16.02
CA GLN A 151 -13.75 -7.90 -16.79
C GLN A 151 -14.18 -6.83 -17.82
N VAL A 152 -14.04 -5.55 -17.50
CA VAL A 152 -14.32 -4.44 -18.44
C VAL A 152 -13.25 -4.35 -19.54
N VAL A 153 -11.98 -4.64 -19.21
CA VAL A 153 -10.88 -4.68 -20.18
C VAL A 153 -11.01 -5.88 -21.12
N GLU A 154 -11.39 -7.06 -20.62
CA GLU A 154 -11.67 -8.25 -21.44
C GLU A 154 -12.89 -8.06 -22.36
N ARG A 155 -13.88 -7.25 -21.94
CA ARG A 155 -15.04 -6.89 -22.77
C ARG A 155 -14.77 -5.77 -23.76
N ARG A 156 -13.64 -5.06 -23.64
CA ARG A 156 -13.14 -4.23 -24.74
C ARG A 156 -12.50 -5.18 -25.75
N PRO A 157 -12.78 -5.04 -27.06
CA PRO A 157 -11.93 -5.69 -28.04
C PRO A 157 -10.52 -5.20 -27.75
N THR A 158 -9.63 -6.13 -27.39
CA THR A 158 -8.21 -5.85 -27.29
C THR A 158 -7.83 -5.18 -28.60
N ALA A 159 -7.30 -3.96 -28.51
CA ALA A 159 -6.74 -3.28 -29.66
C ALA A 159 -5.86 -4.30 -30.39
N GLY A 160 -6.10 -4.42 -31.70
CA GLY A 160 -5.68 -5.54 -32.52
C GLY A 160 -4.18 -5.80 -32.48
N ASP A 161 -3.81 -6.91 -33.10
CA ASP A 161 -2.43 -7.32 -33.32
C ASP A 161 -1.46 -6.13 -33.37
N PRO A 162 -0.30 -6.18 -32.67
CA PRO A 162 0.67 -5.06 -32.61
C PRO A 162 1.24 -4.68 -33.97
N VAL A 163 0.83 -5.38 -35.02
CA VAL A 163 1.12 -5.13 -36.42
C VAL A 163 -0.10 -4.47 -37.04
N ALA A 164 0.02 -3.19 -37.39
CA ALA A 164 -1.00 -2.47 -38.15
C ALA A 164 -1.25 -3.22 -39.47
N LYS A 165 -2.49 -3.69 -39.68
CA LYS A 165 -2.88 -4.41 -40.91
C LYS A 165 -3.42 -3.46 -41.97
N SER A 166 -3.76 -2.22 -41.57
CA SER A 166 -4.30 -1.21 -42.46
C SER A 166 -3.73 0.18 -42.15
N ILE A 167 -3.77 1.08 -43.14
CA ILE A 167 -3.38 2.49 -42.97
C ILE A 167 -4.22 3.18 -41.88
N GLY A 168 -5.48 2.74 -41.71
CA GLY A 168 -6.37 3.23 -40.64
C GLY A 168 -5.90 2.87 -39.22
N ASP A 169 -5.09 1.83 -39.07
CA ASP A 169 -4.46 1.45 -37.79
C ASP A 169 -3.19 2.27 -37.50
N MET A 170 -2.52 2.79 -38.54
CA MET A 170 -1.27 3.54 -38.38
C MET A 170 -1.51 5.03 -38.08
N VAL A 171 -2.55 5.63 -38.66
CA VAL A 171 -2.77 7.07 -38.59
C VAL A 171 -4.25 7.39 -38.44
N THR A 172 -4.58 8.25 -37.46
CA THR A 172 -5.97 8.68 -37.26
C THR A 172 -6.44 9.63 -38.37
N ALA A 173 -7.74 9.69 -38.63
CA ALA A 173 -8.33 10.60 -39.63
C ALA A 173 -7.95 12.08 -39.39
N LYS A 174 -7.78 12.47 -38.12
CA LYS A 174 -7.34 13.82 -37.74
C LYS A 174 -5.88 14.09 -38.14
N GLN A 175 -5.00 13.12 -37.94
CA GLN A 175 -3.60 13.22 -38.34
C GLN A 175 -3.44 13.25 -39.86
N LEU A 176 -4.20 12.42 -40.59
CA LEU A 176 -4.29 12.48 -42.05
C LEU A 176 -4.77 13.85 -42.57
N GLY A 177 -5.76 14.45 -41.89
CA GLY A 177 -6.23 15.80 -42.20
C GLY A 177 -5.13 16.86 -42.02
N MET A 178 -4.34 16.77 -40.95
CA MET A 178 -3.22 17.69 -40.70
C MET A 178 -2.11 17.53 -41.74
N ILE A 179 -1.74 16.29 -42.10
CA ILE A 179 -0.71 16.02 -43.13
C ILE A 179 -1.12 16.62 -44.48
N ARG A 180 -2.39 16.46 -44.89
CA ARG A 180 -2.90 17.05 -46.12
C ARG A 180 -2.94 18.57 -46.10
N ALA A 181 -3.20 19.17 -44.93
CA ALA A 181 -3.19 20.62 -44.78
C ALA A 181 -1.77 21.19 -44.96
N ILE A 182 -0.77 20.56 -44.34
CA ILE A 182 0.64 20.94 -44.46
C ILE A 182 1.14 20.75 -45.90
N GLY A 183 0.77 19.65 -46.56
CA GLY A 183 1.14 19.42 -47.97
C GLY A 183 0.66 20.53 -48.90
N ARG A 184 -0.59 21.00 -48.74
CA ARG A 184 -1.11 22.13 -49.51
C ARG A 184 -0.36 23.43 -49.25
N GLU A 185 0.09 23.65 -48.02
CA GLU A 185 0.85 24.84 -47.64
C GLU A 185 2.25 24.86 -48.29
N VAL A 186 2.85 23.69 -48.47
CA VAL A 186 4.16 23.51 -49.11
C VAL A 186 4.05 23.31 -50.64
N GLY A 187 2.83 23.27 -51.18
CA GLY A 187 2.57 23.08 -52.61
C GLY A 187 2.76 21.64 -53.11
N VAL A 188 2.77 20.66 -52.20
CA VAL A 188 2.95 19.24 -52.49
C VAL A 188 1.60 18.53 -52.47
N ASP A 189 1.26 17.84 -53.56
CA ASP A 189 0.10 16.97 -53.59
C ASP A 189 0.46 15.60 -52.98
N VAL A 190 0.22 15.51 -51.67
CA VAL A 190 0.47 14.31 -50.87
C VAL A 190 -0.27 13.08 -51.39
N THR A 191 -1.39 13.25 -52.11
CA THR A 191 -2.11 12.09 -52.67
C THR A 191 -1.39 11.49 -53.86
N ILE A 192 -0.71 12.31 -54.66
CA ILE A 192 0.05 11.86 -55.83
C ILE A 192 1.40 11.27 -55.42
N GLU A 193 2.06 11.85 -54.41
CA GLU A 193 3.38 11.35 -53.96
C GLU A 193 3.32 10.06 -53.14
N CYS A 194 2.20 9.76 -52.48
CA CYS A 194 2.06 8.57 -51.62
C CYS A 194 1.45 7.34 -52.32
N ASP A 195 0.97 7.47 -53.55
CA ASP A 195 0.38 6.38 -54.35
C ASP A 195 1.43 5.68 -55.28
N GLY A 196 2.72 5.92 -55.06
CA GLY A 196 3.86 5.32 -55.78
C GLY A 196 4.52 4.13 -55.08
#